data_AF-A0A5M3Y270-F1
#
_entry.id   AF-A0A5M3Y270-F1
#
_cell.length_a   1.000
_cell.length_b   1.000
_cell.length_c   1.000
_cell.angle_alpha   90.00
_cell.angle_beta   90.00
_cell.angle_gamma   90.00
#
_symmetry.space_group_name_H-M   'P 1'
#
loop_
_entity.id
_entity.type
_entity.pdbx_description
1 polymer ?
#
loop_
_entity_poly.entity_id
_entity_poly.type
_entity_poly.pdbx_seq_one_letter_code
_entity_poly.pdbx_strand_id
1 'polypeptide(L)'
;MLTYVDPAGVQGLNPETISGESRQPHMHLTYPTLADTPVLNKRLHTDMTKAANHYATHTKTADRFPAPEYNVDWQLTAASPDVVGVRLRTGEYAGTRWANSTRTLWYDRPAGRVLGSAQLVNDLDLLAALVKQHLALDPAVDTEAVRPDPLLFDSLDFNSRGDLVAEFDDYQVAPGSMGRIATAIPRKDADALLTPFGRRARHAVENAKPATVPEIVAMSGGGGRSGPNTGTPDLGTISDRKGRVNCALATCVALTFDDGPGPNTARVLEALGDNRATFFTVGSNAAVRPELLARMRERGHEVANHTWTHRDLTTLPENRVYDQLSRTQSFIKGITGNRPTLVRAPYGAIDPKVTDVARELGLAVVQWNVDPKDWRVEDPGAIAARTLAGVRRNSIVLLHDTNPATADAIPAIVAGLAARGFTLVTVPELYGPGQLAPGHTYDAGGTAAVSRRGHPLP
;
A
#
# COMPACT_ATOMS: atom_id res chain seq x y z
N MET A 1 4.37 -4.71 22.03
CA MET A 1 4.07 -4.40 20.61
C MET A 1 3.72 -2.94 20.52
N LEU A 2 4.13 -2.23 19.46
CA LEU A 2 3.78 -0.82 19.28
C LEU A 2 2.27 -0.63 19.16
N THR A 3 1.79 0.54 19.56
CA THR A 3 0.39 0.96 19.36
C THR A 3 0.33 1.87 18.14
N TYR A 4 -0.69 1.66 17.31
CA TYR A 4 -0.92 2.45 16.10
C TYR A 4 -2.28 3.12 16.19
N VAL A 5 -2.37 4.33 15.67
CA VAL A 5 -3.62 5.08 15.53
C VAL A 5 -4.41 4.52 14.35
N ASP A 6 -5.73 4.45 14.49
CA ASP A 6 -6.63 4.28 13.34
C ASP A 6 -6.52 5.47 12.38
N PRO A 7 -5.93 5.31 11.18
CA PRO A 7 -5.75 6.44 10.28
C PRO A 7 -7.10 7.01 9.77
N ALA A 8 -8.16 6.21 9.70
CA ALA A 8 -9.48 6.68 9.26
C ALA A 8 -10.10 7.72 10.21
N GLY A 9 -9.67 7.72 11.48
CA GLY A 9 -10.14 8.67 12.50
C GLY A 9 -9.38 10.00 12.52
N VAL A 10 -8.35 10.17 11.70
CA VAL A 10 -7.46 11.35 11.75
C VAL A 10 -7.88 12.35 10.67
N GLN A 11 -8.46 13.46 11.10
CA GLN A 11 -8.94 14.51 10.20
C GLN A 11 -7.80 15.11 9.37
N GLY A 12 -8.01 15.23 8.05
CA GLY A 12 -7.06 15.85 7.14
C GLY A 12 -5.83 15.00 6.82
N LEU A 13 -5.80 13.73 7.25
CA LEU A 13 -4.76 12.78 6.90
C LEU A 13 -4.90 12.33 5.43
N ASN A 14 -3.80 12.38 4.68
CA ASN A 14 -3.74 11.82 3.33
C ASN A 14 -2.44 11.04 3.13
N PRO A 15 -2.46 9.93 2.38
CA PRO A 15 -1.24 9.31 1.89
C PRO A 15 -0.73 10.11 0.68
N GLU A 16 0.54 10.47 0.68
CA GLU A 16 1.27 10.90 -0.51
C GLU A 16 2.19 9.77 -0.97
N THR A 17 2.45 9.69 -2.27
CA THR A 17 3.24 8.61 -2.85
C THR A 17 4.25 9.14 -3.86
N ILE A 18 5.48 8.63 -3.79
CA ILE A 18 6.49 8.75 -4.84
C ILE A 18 6.71 7.34 -5.40
N SER A 19 6.27 7.12 -6.63
CA SER A 19 6.37 5.83 -7.32
C SER A 19 7.35 5.90 -8.49
N GLY A 20 7.99 4.77 -8.79
CA GLY A 20 8.77 4.56 -10.01
C GLY A 20 8.43 3.20 -10.60
N GLU A 21 7.90 3.19 -11.83
CA GLU A 21 7.56 1.95 -12.54
C GLU A 21 8.53 1.63 -13.70
N SER A 22 8.43 0.43 -14.24
CA SER A 22 8.99 -0.09 -15.51
C SER A 22 10.31 0.53 -16.06
N ARG A 23 11.37 -0.31 -16.16
CA ARG A 23 12.74 0.02 -16.65
C ARG A 23 13.56 0.97 -15.74
N GLN A 24 12.98 1.47 -14.66
CA GLN A 24 13.66 2.07 -13.51
C GLN A 24 13.59 1.11 -12.31
N PRO A 25 14.38 1.29 -11.22
CA PRO A 25 14.31 0.33 -10.13
C PRO A 25 12.91 0.44 -9.51
N HIS A 26 12.35 -0.65 -9.00
CA HIS A 26 11.00 -0.62 -8.44
C HIS A 26 10.99 0.31 -7.22
N MET A 27 10.10 1.30 -7.20
CA MET A 27 10.00 2.24 -6.08
C MET A 27 8.56 2.53 -5.73
N HIS A 28 8.23 2.45 -4.45
CA HIS A 28 6.97 2.94 -3.93
C HIS A 28 7.17 3.46 -2.50
N LEU A 29 7.28 4.78 -2.37
CA LEU A 29 7.47 5.44 -1.08
C LEU A 29 6.20 6.19 -0.74
N THR A 30 5.44 5.69 0.24
CA THR A 30 4.29 6.41 0.78
C THR A 30 4.60 7.04 2.13
N TYR A 31 4.01 8.19 2.41
CA TYR A 31 4.15 8.92 3.66
C TYR A 31 2.87 9.72 3.97
N PRO A 32 2.58 10.01 5.25
CA PRO A 32 1.39 10.76 5.60
C PRO A 32 1.60 12.27 5.41
N THR A 33 0.54 12.97 5.09
CA THR A 33 0.42 14.42 5.26
C THR A 33 -0.78 14.74 6.12
N LEU A 34 -0.66 15.77 6.96
CA LEU A 34 -1.77 16.33 7.73
C LEU A 34 -1.86 17.83 7.46
N ALA A 35 -3.08 18.33 7.26
CA ALA A 35 -3.33 19.72 6.88
C ALA A 35 -2.72 20.76 7.86
N ASP A 36 -2.64 20.40 9.14
CA ASP A 36 -2.18 21.27 10.23
C ASP A 36 -0.71 21.06 10.63
N THR A 37 0.04 20.24 9.89
CA THR A 37 1.47 19.98 10.16
C THR A 37 2.40 20.30 8.98
N PRO A 38 2.41 21.54 8.44
CA PRO A 38 3.17 21.87 7.23
C PRO A 38 4.67 21.62 7.36
N VAL A 39 5.25 21.80 8.55
CA VAL A 39 6.68 21.54 8.81
C VAL A 39 6.98 20.03 8.75
N LEU A 40 6.10 19.19 9.31
CA LEU A 40 6.22 17.73 9.22
C LEU A 40 6.07 17.25 7.77
N ASN A 41 5.04 17.74 7.07
CA ASN A 41 4.78 17.36 5.67
C ASN A 41 5.98 17.70 4.79
N LYS A 42 6.52 18.91 4.93
CA LYS A 42 7.72 19.34 4.18
C LYS A 42 8.92 18.46 4.51
N ARG A 43 9.10 18.10 5.79
CA ARG A 43 10.20 17.23 6.22
C ARG A 43 10.09 15.83 5.63
N LEU A 44 8.92 15.20 5.72
CA LEU A 44 8.65 13.88 5.15
C LEU A 44 8.86 13.89 3.64
N HIS A 45 8.25 14.85 2.92
CA HIS A 45 8.43 15.00 1.48
C HIS A 45 9.92 15.14 1.10
N THR A 46 10.67 15.99 1.80
CA THR A 46 12.09 16.19 1.53
C THR A 46 12.90 14.91 1.76
N ASP A 47 12.65 14.19 2.86
CA ASP A 47 13.37 12.96 3.19
C ASP A 47 13.04 11.85 2.17
N MET A 48 11.77 11.70 1.78
CA MET A 48 11.34 10.71 0.78
C MET A 48 11.88 11.01 -0.61
N THR A 49 11.82 12.26 -1.07
CA THR A 49 12.40 12.67 -2.37
C THR A 49 13.91 12.45 -2.41
N LYS A 50 14.62 12.74 -1.31
CA LYS A 50 16.06 12.46 -1.22
C LYS A 50 16.35 10.97 -1.28
N ALA A 51 15.61 10.15 -0.54
CA ALA A 51 15.75 8.69 -0.55
C ALA A 51 15.47 8.12 -1.95
N ALA A 52 14.39 8.57 -2.58
CA ALA A 52 14.03 8.16 -3.93
C ALA A 52 15.13 8.50 -4.95
N ASN A 53 15.59 9.76 -4.96
CA ASN A 53 16.66 10.18 -5.87
C ASN A 53 17.97 9.44 -5.62
N HIS A 54 18.34 9.23 -4.35
CA HIS A 54 19.53 8.46 -3.99
C HIS A 54 19.44 7.04 -4.54
N TYR A 55 18.33 6.34 -4.28
CA TYR A 55 18.15 4.98 -4.77
C TYR A 55 18.12 4.90 -6.30
N ALA A 56 17.40 5.79 -6.97
CA ALA A 56 17.31 5.83 -8.43
C ALA A 56 18.68 6.09 -9.10
N THR A 57 19.55 6.89 -8.47
CA THR A 57 20.89 7.22 -9.00
C THR A 57 21.93 6.14 -8.73
N HIS A 58 21.76 5.31 -7.68
CA HIS A 58 22.76 4.32 -7.25
C HIS A 58 22.38 2.87 -7.59
N THR A 59 21.14 2.62 -7.98
CA THR A 59 20.67 1.29 -8.35
C THR A 59 20.67 1.09 -9.86
N LYS A 60 21.47 0.12 -10.34
CA LYS A 60 21.46 -0.28 -11.76
C LYS A 60 20.32 -1.25 -12.04
N THR A 61 19.54 -0.98 -13.09
CA THR A 61 18.30 -1.70 -13.41
C THR A 61 18.39 -2.64 -14.60
N ALA A 62 19.45 -2.54 -15.41
CA ALA A 62 19.54 -3.30 -16.65
C ALA A 62 19.52 -4.81 -16.37
N ASP A 63 18.44 -5.45 -16.84
CA ASP A 63 18.25 -6.89 -17.02
C ASP A 63 18.26 -7.79 -15.76
N ARG A 64 17.93 -7.25 -14.58
CA ARG A 64 17.77 -8.05 -13.36
C ARG A 64 16.32 -8.45 -13.11
N PHE A 65 16.08 -9.76 -12.97
CA PHE A 65 14.82 -10.31 -12.49
C PHE A 65 15.08 -11.22 -11.27
N PRO A 66 14.40 -11.01 -10.13
CA PRO A 66 13.50 -9.89 -9.83
C PRO A 66 14.24 -8.53 -9.86
N ALA A 67 13.52 -7.46 -10.17
CA ALA A 67 14.10 -6.13 -10.18
C ALA A 67 14.43 -5.71 -8.73
N PRO A 68 15.50 -4.90 -8.52
CA PRO A 68 15.70 -4.24 -7.25
C PRO A 68 14.49 -3.38 -6.87
N GLU A 69 14.14 -3.37 -5.58
CA GLU A 69 13.03 -2.57 -5.06
C GLU A 69 13.44 -1.71 -3.86
N TYR A 70 12.87 -0.50 -3.77
CA TYR A 70 12.87 0.35 -2.58
C TYR A 70 11.45 0.77 -2.23
N ASN A 71 10.98 0.33 -1.06
CA ASN A 71 9.60 0.48 -0.62
C ASN A 71 9.57 1.16 0.75
N VAL A 72 8.74 2.18 0.93
CA VAL A 72 8.51 2.83 2.23
C VAL A 72 7.02 2.82 2.53
N ASP A 73 6.66 2.30 3.70
CA ASP A 73 5.34 2.44 4.29
C ASP A 73 5.39 3.17 5.62
N TRP A 74 4.21 3.51 6.14
CA TRP A 74 4.10 4.27 7.38
C TRP A 74 2.94 3.80 8.26
N GLN A 75 3.04 4.14 9.53
CA GLN A 75 1.95 4.09 10.50
C GLN A 75 1.98 5.34 11.38
N LEU A 76 0.81 5.85 11.75
CA LEU A 76 0.73 6.82 12.84
C LEU A 76 0.79 6.08 14.16
N THR A 77 1.68 6.50 15.04
CA THR A 77 1.83 5.95 16.39
C THR A 77 1.19 6.86 17.43
N ALA A 78 1.11 8.15 17.12
CA ALA A 78 0.31 9.12 17.86
C ALA A 78 -0.32 10.15 16.90
N ALA A 79 -1.54 10.58 17.20
CA ALA A 79 -2.21 11.70 16.54
C ALA A 79 -3.09 12.41 17.57
N SER A 80 -2.56 13.47 18.16
CA SER A 80 -3.18 14.25 19.23
C SER A 80 -3.01 15.75 18.98
N PRO A 81 -3.70 16.63 19.72
CA PRO A 81 -3.50 18.08 19.62
C PRO A 81 -2.06 18.55 19.91
N ASP A 82 -1.27 17.77 20.64
CA ASP A 82 0.09 18.15 21.05
C ASP A 82 1.19 17.43 20.25
N VAL A 83 0.93 16.18 19.86
CA VAL A 83 1.94 15.28 19.31
C VAL A 83 1.40 14.49 18.12
N VAL A 84 2.21 14.41 17.06
CA VAL A 84 2.06 13.40 16.00
C VAL A 84 3.30 12.51 16.00
N GLY A 85 3.11 11.19 15.98
CA GLY A 85 4.16 10.20 15.80
C GLY A 85 3.97 9.52 14.45
N VAL A 86 5.01 9.55 13.61
CA VAL A 86 5.03 8.90 12.30
C VAL A 86 6.15 7.87 12.30
N ARG A 87 5.78 6.60 12.30
CA ARG A 87 6.71 5.50 12.09
C ARG A 87 6.79 5.19 10.60
N LEU A 88 8.00 5.20 10.06
CA LEU A 88 8.34 4.80 8.70
C LEU A 88 8.99 3.42 8.74
N ARG A 89 8.61 2.56 7.80
CA ARG A 89 9.28 1.28 7.55
C ARG A 89 9.77 1.28 6.11
N THR A 90 11.08 1.19 5.97
CA THR A 90 11.74 1.08 4.67
C THR A 90 12.11 -0.37 4.44
N GLY A 91 11.89 -0.85 3.22
CA GLY A 91 12.45 -2.11 2.74
C GLY A 91 13.27 -1.85 1.48
N GLU A 92 14.41 -2.52 1.40
CA GLU A 92 15.24 -2.54 0.21
C GLU A 92 15.51 -3.98 -0.21
N TYR A 93 15.27 -4.27 -1.48
CA TYR A 93 15.63 -5.52 -2.13
C TYR A 93 16.69 -5.25 -3.19
N ALA A 94 17.90 -5.77 -2.97
CA ALA A 94 19.03 -5.59 -3.89
C ALA A 94 19.28 -6.82 -4.80
N GLY A 95 18.40 -7.84 -4.76
CA GLY A 95 18.48 -9.03 -5.63
C GLY A 95 18.61 -10.38 -4.93
N THR A 96 18.82 -10.43 -3.61
CA THR A 96 18.97 -11.70 -2.86
C THR A 96 18.03 -11.80 -1.67
N ARG A 97 17.98 -10.75 -0.85
CA ARG A 97 17.13 -10.67 0.34
C ARG A 97 16.70 -9.24 0.58
N TRP A 98 15.56 -9.11 1.27
CA TRP A 98 15.13 -7.83 1.81
C TRP A 98 16.00 -7.45 3.01
N ALA A 99 16.34 -6.18 3.10
CA ALA A 99 16.77 -5.52 4.32
C ALA A 99 15.70 -4.49 4.69
N ASN A 100 15.27 -4.48 5.94
CA ASN A 100 14.26 -3.55 6.43
C ASN A 100 14.86 -2.66 7.50
N SER A 101 14.48 -1.39 7.45
CA SER A 101 14.77 -0.41 8.49
C SER A 101 13.50 0.29 8.96
N THR A 102 13.54 0.81 10.17
CA THR A 102 12.43 1.48 10.81
C THR A 102 12.91 2.76 11.44
N ARG A 103 12.10 3.81 11.33
CA ARG A 103 12.41 5.11 11.93
C ARG A 103 11.14 5.74 12.43
N THR A 104 11.19 6.37 13.58
CA THR A 104 10.07 7.16 14.08
C THR A 104 10.42 8.64 14.12
N LEU A 105 9.56 9.45 13.50
CA LEU A 105 9.58 10.91 13.56
C LEU A 105 8.47 11.39 14.48
N TRP A 106 8.80 12.39 15.28
CA TRP A 106 7.88 12.98 16.24
C TRP A 106 7.68 14.45 15.91
N TYR A 107 6.44 14.92 15.93
CA TYR A 107 6.12 16.33 15.72
C TYR A 107 5.55 16.94 16.98
N ASP A 108 6.24 17.97 17.48
CA ASP A 108 5.83 18.78 18.62
C ASP A 108 4.96 19.93 18.10
N ARG A 109 3.63 19.76 18.14
CA ARG A 109 2.67 20.72 17.55
C ARG A 109 2.79 22.11 18.19
N PRO A 110 2.84 22.25 19.54
CA PRO A 110 3.00 23.57 20.17
C PRO A 110 4.30 24.28 19.78
N ALA A 111 5.39 23.53 19.59
CA ALA A 111 6.69 24.08 19.22
C ALA A 111 6.90 24.19 17.70
N GLY A 112 6.00 23.63 16.89
CA GLY A 112 6.07 23.66 15.43
C GLY A 112 7.29 22.94 14.83
N ARG A 113 7.85 21.91 15.49
CA ARG A 113 9.12 21.28 15.08
C ARG A 113 9.05 19.75 15.00
N VAL A 114 9.86 19.19 14.10
CA VAL A 114 10.06 17.74 13.94
C VAL A 114 11.29 17.30 14.75
N LEU A 115 11.16 16.17 15.44
CA LEU A 115 12.14 15.55 16.31
C LEU A 115 12.40 14.11 15.85
N GLY A 116 13.64 13.64 16.02
CA GLY A 116 13.96 12.22 15.91
C GLY A 116 13.67 11.46 17.21
N SER A 117 13.54 10.14 17.12
CA SER A 117 13.29 9.24 18.26
C SER A 117 14.22 9.45 19.46
N ALA A 118 15.53 9.58 19.24
CA ALA A 118 16.50 9.79 20.32
C ALA A 118 16.21 11.04 21.18
N GLN A 119 15.44 12.01 20.68
CA GLN A 119 15.04 13.21 21.43
C GLN A 119 13.86 12.98 22.39
N LEU A 120 13.28 11.78 22.40
CA LEU A 120 12.34 11.36 23.45
C LEU A 120 13.03 11.18 24.80
N VAL A 121 14.33 10.88 24.80
CA VAL A 121 15.11 10.57 25.99
C VAL A 121 16.21 11.61 26.26
N ASN A 122 16.66 11.72 27.51
CA ASN A 122 17.71 12.65 27.95
C ASN A 122 19.07 11.96 28.20
N ASP A 123 19.11 10.63 28.21
CA ASP A 123 20.28 9.82 28.56
C ASP A 123 20.33 8.56 27.68
N LEU A 124 21.20 8.58 26.67
CA LEU A 124 21.36 7.45 25.73
C LEU A 124 22.22 6.33 26.32
N ASP A 125 23.10 6.63 27.28
CA ASP A 125 23.92 5.63 27.96
C ASP A 125 23.06 4.74 28.83
N LEU A 126 22.17 5.34 29.64
CA LEU A 126 21.21 4.61 30.45
C LEU A 126 20.20 3.84 29.57
N LEU A 127 19.75 4.44 28.46
CA LEU A 127 18.90 3.74 27.50
C LEU A 127 19.60 2.49 26.95
N ALA A 128 20.84 2.63 26.47
CA ALA A 128 21.61 1.50 25.94
C ALA A 128 21.79 0.39 26.98
N ALA A 129 22.11 0.75 28.23
CA ALA A 129 22.24 -0.22 29.32
C ALA A 129 20.93 -1.00 29.58
N LEU A 130 19.79 -0.31 29.64
CA LEU A 130 18.49 -0.94 29.83
C LEU A 130 18.11 -1.84 28.65
N VAL A 131 18.34 -1.39 27.41
CA VAL A 131 18.06 -2.19 26.22
C VAL A 131 18.92 -3.47 26.23
N LYS A 132 20.23 -3.36 26.52
CA LYS A 132 21.10 -4.54 26.66
C LYS A 132 20.56 -5.53 27.68
N GLN A 133 20.16 -5.04 28.86
CA GLN A 133 19.60 -5.89 29.91
C GLN A 133 18.36 -6.66 29.45
N HIS A 134 17.47 -6.02 28.69
CA HIS A 134 16.25 -6.67 28.20
C HIS A 134 16.47 -7.57 26.98
N LEU A 135 17.49 -7.31 26.16
CA LEU A 135 17.84 -8.14 25.00
C LEU A 135 18.73 -9.34 25.35
N ALA A 136 19.46 -9.30 26.46
CA ALA A 136 20.42 -10.34 26.87
C ALA A 136 19.79 -11.74 27.08
N LEU A 137 18.46 -11.86 27.05
CA LEU A 137 17.75 -13.13 27.14
C LEU A 137 17.78 -13.92 25.82
N ASP A 138 18.08 -13.28 24.69
CA ASP A 138 18.13 -13.92 23.38
C ASP A 138 19.59 -14.15 22.94
N PRO A 139 20.06 -15.41 22.86
CA PRO A 139 21.45 -15.71 22.51
C PRO A 139 21.81 -15.36 21.07
N ALA A 140 20.85 -15.05 20.20
CA ALA A 140 21.09 -14.62 18.83
C ALA A 140 21.32 -13.11 18.69
N VAL A 141 21.17 -12.34 19.78
CA VAL A 141 21.36 -10.88 19.80
C VAL A 141 22.78 -10.53 20.24
N ASP A 142 23.46 -9.71 19.44
CA ASP A 142 24.72 -9.07 19.79
C ASP A 142 24.44 -7.83 20.66
N THR A 143 24.49 -8.01 21.97
CA THR A 143 24.30 -6.90 22.92
C THR A 143 25.43 -5.88 22.89
N GLU A 144 26.62 -6.21 22.37
CA GLU A 144 27.73 -5.24 22.24
C GLU A 144 27.49 -4.26 21.09
N ALA A 145 26.69 -4.64 20.10
CA ALA A 145 26.25 -3.74 19.04
C ALA A 145 25.34 -2.61 19.57
N VAL A 146 24.67 -2.80 20.71
CA VAL A 146 23.81 -1.78 21.34
C VAL A 146 24.66 -0.67 21.95
N ARG A 147 24.77 0.46 21.26
CA ARG A 147 25.57 1.64 21.67
C ARG A 147 24.70 2.88 21.88
N PRO A 148 25.13 3.84 22.71
CA PRO A 148 24.42 5.11 22.94
C PRO A 148 24.51 6.04 21.71
N ASP A 149 23.92 5.62 20.60
CA ASP A 149 23.98 6.30 19.31
C ASP A 149 22.57 6.74 18.88
N PRO A 150 22.34 8.04 18.62
CA PRO A 150 21.06 8.53 18.10
C PRO A 150 20.59 7.87 16.80
N LEU A 151 21.51 7.39 15.96
CA LEU A 151 21.19 6.69 14.71
C LEU A 151 20.80 5.23 14.94
N LEU A 152 21.30 4.61 16.01
CA LEU A 152 20.86 3.27 16.41
C LEU A 152 19.48 3.32 17.08
N PHE A 153 19.20 4.40 17.81
CA PHE A 153 17.92 4.65 18.46
C PHE A 153 17.03 5.61 17.65
N ASP A 154 17.02 5.46 16.33
CA ASP A 154 16.18 6.25 15.43
C ASP A 154 14.74 5.72 15.33
N SER A 155 14.46 4.53 15.89
CA SER A 155 13.11 4.00 16.13
C SER A 155 12.84 3.76 17.62
N LEU A 156 12.40 4.82 18.30
CA LEU A 156 11.85 4.77 19.66
C LEU A 156 10.38 5.22 19.65
N ASP A 157 9.55 4.46 20.34
CA ASP A 157 8.12 4.72 20.49
C ASP A 157 7.57 4.08 21.76
N PHE A 158 6.25 4.04 21.94
CA PHE A 158 5.59 3.49 23.11
C PHE A 158 4.57 2.42 22.72
N ASN A 159 4.22 1.58 23.69
CA ASN A 159 3.04 0.73 23.59
C ASN A 159 1.88 1.30 24.44
N SER A 160 0.72 0.65 24.39
CA SER A 160 -0.48 1.06 25.12
C SER A 160 -0.37 1.02 26.64
N ARG A 161 0.70 0.43 27.18
CA ARG A 161 1.03 0.42 28.63
C ARG A 161 2.02 1.52 29.02
N GLY A 162 2.50 2.29 28.04
CA GLY A 162 3.50 3.33 28.24
C GLY A 162 4.93 2.81 28.39
N ASP A 163 5.20 1.55 28.06
CA ASP A 163 6.58 1.05 27.97
C ASP A 163 7.28 1.72 26.78
N LEU A 164 8.55 2.11 26.95
CA LEU A 164 9.38 2.64 25.86
C LEU A 164 9.86 1.47 25.01
N VAL A 165 9.50 1.44 23.74
CA VAL A 165 9.86 0.39 22.79
C VAL A 165 11.00 0.89 21.90
N ALA A 166 12.11 0.16 21.90
CA ALA A 166 13.21 0.34 20.96
C ALA A 166 13.12 -0.74 19.88
N GLU A 167 13.12 -0.34 18.62
CA GLU A 167 13.21 -1.23 17.46
C GLU A 167 14.57 -1.07 16.78
N PHE A 168 15.06 -2.16 16.21
CA PHE A 168 16.33 -2.18 15.49
C PHE A 168 16.12 -2.65 14.06
N ASP A 169 16.89 -2.07 13.16
CA ASP A 169 16.93 -2.46 11.76
C ASP A 169 17.54 -3.85 11.60
N ASP A 170 17.26 -4.49 10.47
CA ASP A 170 17.90 -5.74 10.12
C ASP A 170 19.43 -5.57 10.15
N TYR A 171 20.14 -6.54 10.72
CA TYR A 171 21.61 -6.57 10.84
C TYR A 171 22.24 -5.56 11.79
N GLN A 172 21.49 -4.74 12.54
CA GLN A 172 22.07 -3.86 13.55
C GLN A 172 22.52 -4.61 14.81
N VAL A 173 21.63 -5.44 15.37
CA VAL A 173 21.86 -6.14 16.66
C VAL A 173 21.69 -7.64 16.57
N ALA A 174 21.24 -8.18 15.44
CA ALA A 174 21.06 -9.61 15.22
C ALA A 174 21.14 -9.95 13.72
N PRO A 175 21.37 -11.23 13.35
CA PRO A 175 21.25 -11.68 11.98
C PRO A 175 19.84 -11.43 11.42
N GLY A 176 19.72 -10.92 10.19
CA GLY A 176 18.43 -10.59 9.59
C GLY A 176 17.45 -11.77 9.40
N SER A 177 17.89 -13.02 9.56
CA SER A 177 16.99 -14.19 9.61
C SER A 177 16.04 -14.18 10.80
N MET A 178 16.37 -13.44 11.86
CA MET A 178 15.51 -13.21 13.02
C MET A 178 14.34 -12.28 12.70
N GLY A 179 14.46 -11.49 11.63
CA GLY A 179 13.54 -10.40 11.33
C GLY A 179 13.60 -9.29 12.37
N ARG A 180 12.48 -8.58 12.55
CA ARG A 180 12.35 -7.42 13.42
C ARG A 180 12.73 -7.74 14.87
N ILE A 181 13.79 -7.10 15.36
CA ILE A 181 14.17 -7.08 16.77
C ILE A 181 13.59 -5.83 17.42
N ALA A 182 12.91 -6.01 18.55
CA ALA A 182 12.44 -4.91 19.36
C ALA A 182 12.37 -5.32 20.82
N THR A 183 12.61 -4.36 21.72
CA THR A 183 12.49 -4.56 23.16
C THR A 183 11.63 -3.48 23.79
N ALA A 184 10.91 -3.83 24.86
CA ALA A 184 10.08 -2.89 25.62
C ALA A 184 10.69 -2.70 27.00
N ILE A 185 11.15 -1.47 27.27
CA ILE A 185 11.63 -1.02 28.57
C ILE A 185 10.39 -0.66 29.40
N PRO A 186 10.15 -1.33 30.54
CA PRO A 186 8.98 -1.09 31.35
C PRO A 186 8.83 0.38 31.71
N ARG A 187 7.59 0.87 31.73
CA ARG A 187 7.25 2.28 32.04
C ARG A 187 8.05 2.86 33.22
N LYS A 188 8.15 2.11 34.32
CA LYS A 188 8.85 2.51 35.55
C LYS A 188 10.34 2.81 35.33
N ASP A 189 10.99 2.06 34.44
CA ASP A 189 12.43 2.16 34.16
C ASP A 189 12.66 3.26 33.11
N ALA A 190 11.70 3.44 32.19
CA ALA A 190 11.72 4.50 31.21
C ALA A 190 11.45 5.91 31.80
N ASP A 191 10.77 6.04 32.95
CA ASP A 191 10.36 7.33 33.52
C ASP A 191 11.53 8.32 33.71
N ALA A 192 12.69 7.82 34.14
CA ALA A 192 13.90 8.62 34.34
C ALA A 192 14.55 9.09 33.03
N LEU A 193 14.36 8.33 31.94
CA LEU A 193 14.91 8.62 30.62
C LEU A 193 14.14 9.73 29.90
N LEU A 194 12.84 9.87 30.13
CA LEU A 194 12.00 10.69 29.25
C LEU A 194 12.27 12.19 29.42
N THR A 195 12.42 12.87 28.28
CA THR A 195 12.32 14.32 28.21
C THR A 195 10.89 14.78 28.50
N PRO A 196 10.64 16.09 28.75
CA PRO A 196 9.27 16.60 28.82
C PRO A 196 8.44 16.30 27.56
N PHE A 197 9.08 16.33 26.39
CA PHE A 197 8.43 15.92 25.14
C PHE A 197 8.16 14.41 25.12
N GLY A 198 9.13 13.57 25.51
CA GLY A 198 8.97 12.12 25.62
C GLY A 198 7.79 11.70 26.50
N ARG A 199 7.56 12.40 27.61
CA ARG A 199 6.37 12.19 28.46
C ARG A 199 5.06 12.53 27.76
N ARG A 200 5.00 13.62 26.97
CA ARG A 200 3.82 13.97 26.15
C ARG A 200 3.59 12.96 25.04
N ALA A 201 4.66 12.52 24.36
CA ALA A 201 4.60 11.50 23.33
C ALA A 201 4.03 10.18 23.89
N ARG A 202 4.54 9.72 25.02
CA ARG A 202 4.00 8.54 25.73
C ARG A 202 2.50 8.69 26.00
N HIS A 203 2.10 9.81 26.61
CA HIS A 203 0.70 10.07 26.91
C HIS A 203 -0.18 10.08 25.64
N ALA A 204 0.32 10.63 24.53
CA ALA A 204 -0.40 10.63 23.26
C ALA A 204 -0.60 9.21 22.70
N VAL A 205 0.39 8.34 22.83
CA VAL A 205 0.29 6.92 22.40
C VAL A 205 -0.66 6.13 23.31
N GLU A 206 -0.60 6.33 24.62
CA GLU A 206 -1.49 5.64 25.57
C GLU A 206 -2.98 5.96 25.34
N ASN A 207 -3.25 7.17 24.85
CA ASN A 207 -4.61 7.62 24.51
C ASN A 207 -4.95 7.46 23.02
N ALA A 208 -4.05 6.86 22.21
CA ALA A 208 -4.32 6.60 20.81
C ALA A 208 -5.47 5.60 20.68
N LYS A 209 -6.43 5.90 19.79
CA LYS A 209 -7.47 4.95 19.41
C LYS A 209 -6.89 3.96 18.40
N PRO A 210 -6.74 2.68 18.74
CA PRO A 210 -6.23 1.71 17.79
C PRO A 210 -7.21 1.46 16.66
N ALA A 211 -6.69 1.13 15.48
CA ALA A 211 -7.51 0.67 14.36
C ALA A 211 -8.36 -0.52 14.79
N THR A 212 -9.69 -0.36 14.77
CA THR A 212 -10.60 -1.50 14.86
C THR A 212 -10.58 -2.18 13.49
N VAL A 213 -9.78 -3.23 13.34
CA VAL A 213 -9.95 -4.13 12.20
C VAL A 213 -11.36 -4.73 12.34
N PRO A 214 -12.21 -4.71 11.30
CA PRO A 214 -13.47 -5.45 11.35
C PRO A 214 -13.16 -6.89 11.73
N GLU A 215 -13.80 -7.39 12.80
CA GLU A 215 -13.57 -8.74 13.34
C GLU A 215 -13.54 -9.76 12.21
N ILE A 216 -12.36 -10.33 11.95
CA ILE A 216 -12.22 -11.48 11.08
C ILE A 216 -12.85 -12.63 11.86
N VAL A 217 -14.02 -13.09 11.43
CA VAL A 217 -14.53 -14.40 11.84
C VAL A 217 -13.51 -15.41 11.36
N ALA A 218 -12.61 -15.82 12.26
CA ALA A 218 -11.79 -16.98 12.07
C ALA A 218 -12.75 -18.16 11.82
N MET A 219 -12.74 -18.68 10.59
CA MET A 219 -13.32 -19.98 10.29
C MET A 219 -12.47 -21.01 11.06
N SER A 220 -12.82 -21.20 12.32
CA SER A 220 -12.31 -22.29 13.15
C SER A 220 -12.83 -23.60 12.55
N GLY A 221 -11.89 -24.53 12.35
CA GLY A 221 -12.16 -25.84 11.78
C GLY A 221 -13.23 -26.60 12.56
N GLY A 222 -14.25 -27.04 11.84
CA GLY A 222 -15.25 -27.99 12.32
C GLY A 222 -15.57 -28.95 11.20
N GLY A 223 -14.99 -30.15 11.24
CA GLY A 223 -15.32 -31.24 10.34
C GLY A 223 -16.78 -31.64 10.52
N GLY A 224 -17.60 -31.38 9.51
CA GLY A 224 -18.99 -31.78 9.45
C GLY A 224 -19.41 -32.01 8.01
N ARG A 225 -19.35 -33.27 7.57
CA ARG A 225 -19.95 -33.73 6.30
C ARG A 225 -21.45 -33.39 6.31
N SER A 226 -21.88 -32.54 5.39
CA SER A 226 -23.29 -32.40 5.01
C SER A 226 -23.40 -32.45 3.48
N GLY A 227 -24.42 -33.18 3.01
CA GLY A 227 -24.56 -33.75 1.66
C GLY A 227 -24.78 -32.77 0.50
N PRO A 228 -25.06 -33.29 -0.71
CA PRO A 228 -25.01 -32.51 -1.93
C PRO A 228 -26.23 -31.58 -2.01
N ASN A 229 -26.01 -30.29 -1.72
CA ASN A 229 -26.99 -29.26 -2.00
C ASN A 229 -26.87 -28.87 -3.48
N THR A 230 -27.83 -29.30 -4.30
CA THR A 230 -27.95 -28.96 -5.73
C THR A 230 -28.49 -27.54 -5.91
N GLY A 231 -27.77 -26.56 -5.38
CA GLY A 231 -27.98 -25.15 -5.64
C GLY A 231 -26.63 -24.50 -5.88
N THR A 232 -26.38 -24.06 -7.11
CA THR A 232 -25.22 -23.22 -7.46
C THR A 232 -25.11 -22.06 -6.47
N PRO A 233 -23.99 -21.91 -5.73
CA PRO A 233 -23.78 -20.72 -4.91
C PRO A 233 -23.65 -19.53 -5.85
N ASP A 234 -24.54 -18.55 -5.70
CA ASP A 234 -24.42 -17.26 -6.34
C ASP A 234 -23.17 -16.54 -5.79
N LEU A 235 -22.03 -16.76 -6.45
CA LEU A 235 -20.77 -16.03 -6.24
C LEU A 235 -20.79 -14.72 -7.06
N GLY A 236 -21.95 -14.06 -7.11
CA GLY A 236 -22.24 -12.93 -7.97
C GLY A 236 -21.61 -11.64 -7.49
N THR A 237 -20.55 -11.22 -8.18
CA THR A 237 -20.27 -9.80 -8.40
C THR A 237 -21.56 -9.06 -8.78
N ILE A 238 -21.92 -8.02 -8.05
CA ILE A 238 -22.98 -7.08 -8.46
C ILE A 238 -22.42 -5.66 -8.33
N SER A 239 -21.84 -5.17 -9.43
CA SER A 239 -22.24 -3.84 -9.86
C SER A 239 -23.73 -3.95 -10.22
N ASP A 240 -24.53 -3.03 -9.71
CA ASP A 240 -25.95 -2.78 -9.97
C ASP A 240 -26.32 -2.64 -11.48
N ARG A 241 -25.33 -2.66 -12.37
CA ARG A 241 -25.48 -2.60 -13.83
C ARG A 241 -24.77 -3.73 -14.60
N LYS A 242 -24.34 -4.80 -13.93
CA LYS A 242 -23.76 -5.99 -14.59
C LYS A 242 -24.66 -6.46 -15.74
N GLY A 243 -24.10 -6.50 -16.95
CA GLY A 243 -24.82 -6.92 -18.16
C GLY A 243 -25.54 -5.83 -18.96
N ARG A 244 -25.44 -4.55 -18.58
CA ARG A 244 -26.02 -3.45 -19.41
C ARG A 244 -25.27 -3.20 -20.72
N VAL A 245 -23.97 -3.50 -20.77
CA VAL A 245 -23.14 -3.30 -21.97
C VAL A 245 -22.63 -4.65 -22.45
N ASN A 246 -23.01 -5.03 -23.66
CA ASN A 246 -22.46 -6.21 -24.32
C ASN A 246 -21.23 -5.79 -25.14
N CYS A 247 -20.03 -6.03 -24.60
CA CYS A 247 -18.76 -5.71 -25.28
C CYS A 247 -18.44 -6.62 -26.48
N ALA A 248 -19.29 -7.61 -26.78
CA ALA A 248 -19.28 -8.29 -28.09
C ALA A 248 -19.94 -7.43 -29.18
N LEU A 249 -20.83 -6.50 -28.82
CA LEU A 249 -21.49 -5.58 -29.75
C LEU A 249 -20.85 -4.18 -29.67
N ALA A 250 -20.82 -3.59 -28.48
CA ALA A 250 -20.24 -2.27 -28.24
C ALA A 250 -18.70 -2.30 -28.30
N THR A 251 -18.10 -1.21 -28.75
CA THR A 251 -16.64 -1.02 -28.70
C THR A 251 -16.27 -0.56 -27.30
N CYS A 252 -15.88 -1.50 -26.43
CA CYS A 252 -15.58 -1.20 -25.03
C CYS A 252 -14.11 -0.84 -24.78
N VAL A 253 -13.88 -0.11 -23.70
CA VAL A 253 -12.56 0.12 -23.10
C VAL A 253 -12.70 0.23 -21.58
N ALA A 254 -11.76 -0.34 -20.83
CA ALA A 254 -11.72 -0.26 -19.38
C ALA A 254 -10.63 0.74 -18.94
N LEU A 255 -11.04 1.84 -18.32
CA LEU A 255 -10.12 2.69 -17.56
C LEU A 255 -9.87 2.04 -16.21
N THR A 256 -8.60 1.90 -15.84
CA THR A 256 -8.19 1.32 -14.57
C THR A 256 -7.23 2.26 -13.84
N PHE A 257 -7.37 2.32 -12.52
CA PHE A 257 -6.63 3.24 -11.66
C PHE A 257 -5.92 2.48 -10.54
N ASP A 258 -4.61 2.62 -10.46
CA ASP A 258 -3.75 1.97 -9.46
C ASP A 258 -3.34 2.95 -8.34
N ASP A 259 -2.72 2.41 -7.29
CA ASP A 259 -2.15 3.09 -6.11
C ASP A 259 -3.10 3.76 -5.12
N GLY A 260 -4.30 4.12 -5.52
CA GLY A 260 -5.26 4.81 -4.66
C GLY A 260 -5.80 3.98 -3.46
N PRO A 261 -6.63 4.62 -2.62
CA PRO A 261 -7.07 6.01 -2.73
C PRO A 261 -6.05 7.03 -2.18
N GLY A 262 -5.90 8.15 -2.87
CA GLY A 262 -5.06 9.29 -2.45
C GLY A 262 -5.80 10.63 -2.50
N PRO A 263 -5.07 11.76 -2.42
CA PRO A 263 -5.63 13.11 -2.45
C PRO A 263 -6.47 13.41 -3.71
N ASN A 264 -6.12 12.78 -4.84
CA ASN A 264 -6.71 13.06 -6.15
C ASN A 264 -7.86 12.11 -6.53
N THR A 265 -8.04 11.00 -5.82
CA THR A 265 -9.07 9.99 -6.12
C THR A 265 -10.48 10.57 -6.17
N ALA A 266 -10.83 11.49 -5.26
CA ALA A 266 -12.13 12.15 -5.28
C ALA A 266 -12.36 12.96 -6.57
N ARG A 267 -11.33 13.67 -7.06
CA ARG A 267 -11.37 14.43 -8.32
C ARG A 267 -11.52 13.50 -9.52
N VAL A 268 -10.82 12.37 -9.52
CA VAL A 268 -10.98 11.32 -10.55
C VAL A 268 -12.41 10.80 -10.58
N LEU A 269 -13.00 10.49 -9.43
CA LEU A 269 -14.39 10.06 -9.34
C LEU A 269 -15.32 11.12 -9.92
N GLU A 270 -15.19 12.41 -9.58
CA GLU A 270 -16.01 13.46 -10.20
C GLU A 270 -15.83 13.53 -11.71
N ALA A 271 -14.59 13.52 -12.19
CA ALA A 271 -14.27 13.66 -13.60
C ALA A 271 -14.79 12.47 -14.45
N LEU A 272 -14.95 11.29 -13.87
CA LEU A 272 -15.57 10.14 -14.52
C LEU A 272 -17.09 10.34 -14.75
N GLY A 273 -17.77 11.16 -13.95
CA GLY A 273 -19.22 11.34 -14.02
C GLY A 273 -19.98 10.01 -13.88
N ASP A 274 -20.89 9.70 -14.80
CA ASP A 274 -21.64 8.43 -14.82
C ASP A 274 -20.86 7.25 -15.41
N ASN A 275 -19.63 7.49 -15.90
CA ASN A 275 -18.79 6.43 -16.44
C ASN A 275 -18.20 5.59 -15.33
N ARG A 276 -18.06 4.28 -15.59
CA ARG A 276 -17.50 3.33 -14.64
C ARG A 276 -16.06 2.97 -14.99
N ALA A 277 -15.32 2.55 -13.98
CA ALA A 277 -13.90 2.26 -14.03
C ALA A 277 -13.57 1.16 -13.00
N THR A 278 -12.34 0.66 -13.01
CA THR A 278 -11.83 -0.30 -12.02
C THR A 278 -10.69 0.33 -11.23
N PHE A 279 -10.76 0.32 -9.91
CA PHE A 279 -9.75 0.88 -9.03
C PHE A 279 -9.00 -0.27 -8.34
N PHE A 280 -7.72 -0.45 -8.65
CA PHE A 280 -6.83 -1.38 -7.96
C PHE A 280 -6.25 -0.66 -6.75
N THR A 281 -6.86 -0.87 -5.59
CA THR A 281 -6.54 -0.10 -4.37
C THR A 281 -5.44 -0.77 -3.54
N VAL A 282 -4.49 0.04 -3.07
CA VAL A 282 -3.48 -0.37 -2.09
C VAL A 282 -4.13 -0.38 -0.70
N GLY A 283 -4.04 -1.51 0.01
CA GLY A 283 -4.74 -1.72 1.27
C GLY A 283 -4.39 -0.72 2.37
N SER A 284 -3.12 -0.31 2.48
CA SER A 284 -2.71 0.73 3.45
C SER A 284 -3.34 2.08 3.14
N ASN A 285 -3.51 2.44 1.87
CA ASN A 285 -4.13 3.70 1.46
C ASN A 285 -5.65 3.65 1.66
N ALA A 286 -6.27 2.50 1.38
CA ALA A 286 -7.67 2.25 1.67
C ALA A 286 -7.98 2.38 3.18
N ALA A 287 -7.06 2.00 4.05
CA ALA A 287 -7.19 2.19 5.50
C ALA A 287 -7.24 3.66 5.91
N VAL A 288 -6.55 4.55 5.17
CA VAL A 288 -6.60 6.00 5.43
C VAL A 288 -7.90 6.61 4.93
N ARG A 289 -8.40 6.16 3.77
CA ARG A 289 -9.55 6.76 3.08
C ARG A 289 -10.66 5.74 2.77
N PRO A 290 -11.21 5.03 3.79
CA PRO A 290 -12.21 3.98 3.55
C PRO A 290 -13.52 4.54 2.95
N GLU A 291 -13.84 5.80 3.18
CA GLU A 291 -15.03 6.46 2.61
C GLU A 291 -14.98 6.53 1.08
N LEU A 292 -13.79 6.59 0.48
CA LEU A 292 -13.65 6.60 -0.97
C LEU A 292 -13.94 5.23 -1.59
N LEU A 293 -13.66 4.13 -0.88
CA LEU A 293 -14.05 2.78 -1.33
C LEU A 293 -15.57 2.62 -1.31
N ALA A 294 -16.24 3.10 -0.26
CA ALA A 294 -17.70 3.10 -0.18
C ALA A 294 -18.29 3.90 -1.35
N ARG A 295 -17.74 5.09 -1.62
CA ARG A 295 -18.14 5.94 -2.74
C ARG A 295 -17.91 5.30 -4.12
N MET A 296 -16.78 4.62 -4.32
CA MET A 296 -16.50 3.86 -5.55
C MET A 296 -17.58 2.82 -5.80
N ARG A 297 -17.92 2.04 -4.76
CA ARG A 297 -18.99 1.03 -4.81
C ARG A 297 -20.35 1.65 -5.12
N GLU A 298 -20.74 2.72 -4.39
CA GLU A 298 -22.02 3.40 -4.56
C GLU A 298 -22.23 3.94 -5.99
N ARG A 299 -21.14 4.34 -6.65
CA ARG A 299 -21.14 4.81 -8.04
C ARG A 299 -20.97 3.70 -9.08
N GLY A 300 -20.96 2.44 -8.64
CA GLY A 300 -20.89 1.27 -9.51
C GLY A 300 -19.53 0.99 -10.12
N HIS A 301 -18.45 1.58 -9.60
CA HIS A 301 -17.08 1.22 -9.98
C HIS A 301 -16.70 -0.15 -9.39
N GLU A 302 -15.73 -0.83 -10.02
CA GLU A 302 -15.12 -2.04 -9.44
C GLU A 302 -13.98 -1.63 -8.50
N VAL A 303 -13.96 -2.17 -7.28
CA VAL A 303 -12.87 -1.99 -6.31
C VAL A 303 -12.09 -3.31 -6.21
N ALA A 304 -10.85 -3.28 -6.69
CA ALA A 304 -9.97 -4.42 -6.88
C ALA A 304 -8.71 -4.34 -5.99
N ASN A 305 -7.98 -5.45 -5.91
CA ASN A 305 -6.84 -5.61 -5.01
C ASN A 305 -5.51 -5.17 -5.66
N HIS A 306 -4.76 -4.30 -4.98
CA HIS A 306 -3.40 -3.92 -5.38
C HIS A 306 -2.37 -4.13 -4.27
N THR A 307 -2.49 -5.25 -3.55
CA THR A 307 -1.67 -5.60 -2.38
C THR A 307 -1.89 -4.67 -1.19
N TRP A 308 -1.16 -4.89 -0.09
CA TRP A 308 -1.30 -4.08 1.12
C TRP A 308 -0.34 -2.89 1.12
N THR A 309 0.92 -3.08 0.68
CA THR A 309 1.98 -2.05 0.71
C THR A 309 2.70 -1.85 -0.63
N HIS A 310 2.10 -2.28 -1.75
CA HIS A 310 2.66 -2.11 -3.10
C HIS A 310 4.10 -2.67 -3.25
N ARG A 311 4.32 -3.88 -2.72
CA ARG A 311 5.60 -4.60 -2.89
C ARG A 311 5.60 -5.48 -4.13
N ASP A 312 6.76 -5.64 -4.77
CA ASP A 312 6.95 -6.64 -5.82
C ASP A 312 6.76 -8.05 -5.22
N LEU A 313 5.63 -8.66 -5.55
CA LEU A 313 5.23 -9.95 -4.99
C LEU A 313 6.19 -11.08 -5.37
N THR A 314 6.94 -10.95 -6.48
CA THR A 314 7.90 -11.97 -6.93
C THR A 314 9.12 -12.05 -6.00
N THR A 315 9.45 -10.96 -5.30
CA THR A 315 10.56 -10.88 -4.33
C THR A 315 10.18 -11.40 -2.94
N LEU A 316 8.90 -11.67 -2.70
CA LEU A 316 8.39 -12.09 -1.39
C LEU A 316 8.28 -13.62 -1.30
N PRO A 317 8.45 -14.20 -0.09
CA PRO A 317 8.06 -15.59 0.15
C PRO A 317 6.53 -15.73 0.10
N GLU A 318 6.03 -16.92 -0.21
CA GLU A 318 4.62 -17.22 -0.47
C GLU A 318 3.68 -16.74 0.65
N ASN A 319 4.04 -16.98 1.91
CA ASN A 319 3.26 -16.54 3.07
C ASN A 319 3.11 -15.00 3.14
N ARG A 320 4.10 -14.24 2.65
CA ARG A 320 4.04 -12.78 2.58
C ARG A 320 3.24 -12.30 1.37
N VAL A 321 3.27 -13.03 0.24
CA VAL A 321 2.34 -12.79 -0.87
C VAL A 321 0.90 -12.99 -0.40
N TYR A 322 0.63 -14.09 0.31
CA TYR A 322 -0.69 -14.37 0.88
C TYR A 322 -1.14 -13.26 1.83
N ASP A 323 -0.30 -12.82 2.77
CA ASP A 323 -0.60 -11.73 3.70
C ASP A 323 -0.96 -10.43 2.96
N GLN A 324 -0.15 -10.03 1.97
CA GLN A 324 -0.37 -8.84 1.15
C GLN A 324 -1.74 -8.85 0.45
N LEU A 325 -2.11 -9.99 -0.13
CA LEU A 325 -3.37 -10.11 -0.86
C LEU A 325 -4.56 -10.27 0.09
N SER A 326 -4.51 -11.20 1.04
CA SER A 326 -5.61 -11.56 1.94
C SER A 326 -6.02 -10.42 2.88
N ARG A 327 -5.05 -9.61 3.33
CA ARG A 327 -5.32 -8.43 4.17
C ARG A 327 -6.10 -7.38 3.39
N THR A 328 -5.68 -7.07 2.16
CA THR A 328 -6.37 -6.13 1.27
C THR A 328 -7.76 -6.65 0.88
N GLN A 329 -7.90 -7.95 0.59
CA GLN A 329 -9.21 -8.59 0.34
C GLN A 329 -10.18 -8.36 1.51
N SER A 330 -9.70 -8.60 2.73
CA SER A 330 -10.53 -8.54 3.93
C SER A 330 -10.93 -7.10 4.25
N PHE A 331 -10.01 -6.16 4.08
CA PHE A 331 -10.28 -4.73 4.28
C PHE A 331 -11.31 -4.21 3.26
N ILE A 332 -11.10 -4.46 1.96
CA ILE A 332 -12.05 -4.03 0.91
C ILE A 332 -13.43 -4.66 1.14
N LYS A 333 -13.51 -5.95 1.50
CA LYS A 333 -14.78 -6.62 1.82
C LYS A 333 -15.48 -5.95 3.01
N GLY A 334 -14.74 -5.58 4.05
CA GLY A 334 -15.30 -4.93 5.24
C GLY A 334 -16.00 -3.62 4.94
N ILE A 335 -15.50 -2.85 3.96
CA ILE A 335 -16.06 -1.55 3.57
C ILE A 335 -17.13 -1.70 2.48
N THR A 336 -16.81 -2.46 1.44
CA THR A 336 -17.64 -2.54 0.22
C THR A 336 -18.66 -3.67 0.26
N GLY A 337 -18.63 -4.57 1.25
CA GLY A 337 -19.43 -5.80 1.28
C GLY A 337 -19.02 -6.86 0.24
N ASN A 338 -18.25 -6.48 -0.77
CA ASN A 338 -17.82 -7.33 -1.86
C ASN A 338 -16.37 -7.74 -1.66
N ARG A 339 -16.10 -9.05 -1.72
CA ARG A 339 -14.72 -9.53 -1.75
C ARG A 339 -14.18 -9.30 -3.17
N PRO A 340 -13.02 -8.64 -3.35
CA PRO A 340 -12.49 -8.45 -4.69
C PRO A 340 -12.26 -9.78 -5.40
N THR A 341 -12.46 -9.80 -6.71
CA THR A 341 -12.20 -10.98 -7.57
C THR A 341 -11.00 -10.76 -8.48
N LEU A 342 -10.42 -9.55 -8.45
CA LEU A 342 -9.33 -9.12 -9.30
C LEU A 342 -8.16 -8.65 -8.46
N VAL A 343 -6.96 -8.96 -8.93
CA VAL A 343 -5.70 -8.40 -8.42
C VAL A 343 -4.87 -7.88 -9.58
N ARG A 344 -4.22 -6.75 -9.37
CA ARG A 344 -3.09 -6.32 -10.20
C ARG A 344 -1.84 -6.35 -9.34
N ALA A 345 -0.81 -7.06 -9.79
CA ALA A 345 0.45 -7.10 -9.06
C ALA A 345 1.23 -5.79 -9.31
N PRO A 346 1.79 -5.17 -8.26
CA PRO A 346 2.68 -4.02 -8.38
C PRO A 346 3.74 -4.22 -9.47
N TYR A 347 3.99 -3.16 -10.25
CA TYR A 347 4.93 -3.16 -11.37
C TYR A 347 4.60 -4.17 -12.50
N GLY A 348 3.44 -4.82 -12.45
CA GLY A 348 3.09 -5.95 -13.29
C GLY A 348 3.92 -7.21 -13.02
N ALA A 349 4.65 -7.27 -11.90
CA ALA A 349 5.57 -8.35 -11.59
C ALA A 349 4.83 -9.61 -11.11
N ILE A 350 4.88 -10.67 -11.92
CA ILE A 350 4.18 -11.93 -11.66
C ILE A 350 5.10 -13.13 -11.89
N ASP A 351 4.96 -14.15 -11.04
CA ASP A 351 5.57 -15.47 -11.17
C ASP A 351 4.52 -16.56 -10.83
N PRO A 352 4.84 -17.86 -10.99
CA PRO A 352 3.88 -18.93 -10.64
C PRO A 352 3.41 -18.90 -9.19
N LYS A 353 4.28 -18.53 -8.24
CA LYS A 353 3.91 -18.40 -6.82
C LYS A 353 2.83 -17.32 -6.64
N VAL A 354 2.99 -16.18 -7.30
CA VAL A 354 1.98 -15.09 -7.27
C VAL A 354 0.65 -15.56 -7.85
N THR A 355 0.65 -16.23 -9.01
CA THR A 355 -0.59 -16.70 -9.63
C THR A 355 -1.23 -17.86 -8.87
N ASP A 356 -0.45 -18.70 -8.17
CA ASP A 356 -0.95 -19.78 -7.33
C ASP A 356 -1.63 -19.24 -6.06
N VAL A 357 -1.03 -18.27 -5.38
CA VAL A 357 -1.67 -17.58 -4.23
C VAL A 357 -2.90 -16.79 -4.70
N ALA A 358 -2.85 -16.15 -5.86
CA ALA A 358 -4.02 -15.49 -6.44
C ALA A 358 -5.16 -16.50 -6.69
N ARG A 359 -4.84 -17.70 -7.21
CA ARG A 359 -5.83 -18.78 -7.39
C ARG A 359 -6.45 -19.21 -6.07
N GLU A 360 -5.64 -19.43 -5.05
CA GLU A 360 -6.09 -19.81 -3.70
C GLU A 360 -7.07 -18.79 -3.13
N LEU A 361 -6.80 -17.50 -3.35
CA LEU A 361 -7.63 -16.39 -2.87
C LEU A 361 -8.82 -16.04 -3.78
N GLY A 362 -9.01 -16.78 -4.89
CA GLY A 362 -10.11 -16.54 -5.83
C GLY A 362 -9.92 -15.29 -6.71
N LEU A 363 -8.68 -14.89 -6.96
CA LEU A 363 -8.31 -13.66 -7.66
C LEU A 363 -7.82 -13.96 -9.09
N ALA A 364 -8.42 -13.32 -10.09
CA ALA A 364 -7.85 -13.22 -11.43
C ALA A 364 -6.83 -12.09 -11.50
N VAL A 365 -5.73 -12.31 -12.23
CA VAL A 365 -4.64 -11.34 -12.37
C VAL A 365 -4.89 -10.44 -13.58
N VAL A 366 -4.94 -9.13 -13.37
CA VAL A 366 -5.23 -8.15 -14.42
C VAL A 366 -4.02 -7.25 -14.65
N GLN A 367 -3.47 -7.31 -15.85
CA GLN A 367 -2.44 -6.41 -16.38
C GLN A 367 -3.11 -5.31 -17.24
N TRP A 368 -2.39 -4.77 -18.22
CA TRP A 368 -2.86 -3.73 -19.14
C TRP A 368 -2.18 -3.88 -20.49
N ASN A 369 -2.79 -3.29 -21.53
CA ASN A 369 -2.21 -3.21 -22.87
C ASN A 369 -2.03 -1.76 -23.35
N VAL A 370 -2.44 -0.78 -22.56
CA VAL A 370 -2.22 0.65 -22.81
C VAL A 370 -1.63 1.29 -21.56
N ASP A 371 -0.42 1.82 -21.69
CA ASP A 371 0.30 2.56 -20.65
C ASP A 371 0.67 3.96 -21.18
N PRO A 372 -0.06 5.01 -20.77
CA PRO A 372 0.24 6.39 -21.14
C PRO A 372 1.46 6.96 -20.40
N LYS A 373 1.98 6.22 -19.41
CA LYS A 373 3.08 6.58 -18.52
C LYS A 373 2.78 7.82 -17.68
N ASP A 374 1.57 7.92 -17.17
CA ASP A 374 1.15 9.04 -16.34
C ASP A 374 1.99 9.15 -15.06
N TRP A 375 2.44 8.03 -14.51
CA TRP A 375 3.44 7.96 -13.43
C TRP A 375 4.81 8.62 -13.75
N ARG A 376 5.07 9.06 -15.00
CA ARG A 376 6.26 9.88 -15.37
C ARG A 376 5.94 11.26 -15.91
N VAL A 377 4.66 11.55 -16.16
CA VAL A 377 4.25 12.69 -16.96
C VAL A 377 3.40 13.60 -16.10
N GLU A 378 3.86 14.84 -15.95
CA GLU A 378 3.13 15.87 -15.22
C GLU A 378 2.17 16.68 -16.12
N ASP A 379 2.22 16.49 -17.44
CA ASP A 379 1.33 17.17 -18.40
C ASP A 379 0.04 16.36 -18.66
N PRO A 380 -1.14 16.86 -18.23
CA PRO A 380 -2.43 16.20 -18.50
C PRO A 380 -2.73 16.02 -19.99
N GLY A 381 -2.28 16.96 -20.84
CA GLY A 381 -2.50 16.91 -22.28
C GLY A 381 -1.78 15.72 -22.92
N ALA A 382 -0.52 15.52 -22.56
CA ALA A 382 0.27 14.36 -22.99
C ALA A 382 -0.33 13.03 -22.50
N ILE A 383 -0.83 12.96 -21.25
CA ILE A 383 -1.50 11.75 -20.72
C ILE A 383 -2.73 11.41 -21.56
N ALA A 384 -3.59 12.42 -21.82
CA ALA A 384 -4.79 12.23 -22.63
C ALA A 384 -4.45 11.81 -24.07
N ALA A 385 -3.50 12.50 -24.71
CA ALA A 385 -3.08 12.20 -26.07
C ALA A 385 -2.52 10.78 -26.21
N ARG A 386 -1.67 10.33 -25.29
CA ARG A 386 -1.10 8.97 -25.29
C ARG A 386 -2.15 7.91 -25.02
N THR A 387 -3.06 8.16 -24.09
CA THR A 387 -4.20 7.28 -23.81
C THR A 387 -5.02 7.08 -25.08
N LEU A 388 -5.45 8.18 -25.71
CA LEU A 388 -6.25 8.13 -26.93
C LEU A 388 -5.47 7.47 -28.08
N ALA A 389 -4.19 7.74 -28.26
CA ALA A 389 -3.39 7.10 -29.30
C ALA A 389 -3.28 5.57 -29.11
N GLY A 390 -3.20 5.08 -27.86
CA GLY A 390 -2.99 3.66 -27.56
C GLY A 390 -4.26 2.80 -27.50
N VAL A 391 -5.43 3.39 -27.23
CA VAL A 391 -6.66 2.61 -27.08
C VAL A 391 -7.14 1.97 -28.38
N ARG A 392 -7.50 0.69 -28.27
CA ARG A 392 -8.23 -0.09 -29.26
C ARG A 392 -9.42 -0.76 -28.57
N ARG A 393 -10.28 -1.42 -29.35
CA ARG A 393 -11.38 -2.22 -28.80
C ARG A 393 -10.83 -3.18 -27.75
N ASN A 394 -11.51 -3.20 -26.60
CA ASN A 394 -11.21 -4.00 -25.43
C ASN A 394 -9.85 -3.71 -24.76
N SER A 395 -9.31 -2.50 -24.91
CA SER A 395 -8.14 -2.10 -24.14
C SER A 395 -8.46 -2.02 -22.64
N ILE A 396 -7.46 -2.37 -21.82
CA ILE A 396 -7.36 -2.08 -20.40
C ILE A 396 -6.26 -1.02 -20.26
N VAL A 397 -6.63 0.17 -19.78
CA VAL A 397 -5.74 1.33 -19.67
C VAL A 397 -5.23 1.44 -18.24
N LEU A 398 -3.91 1.45 -18.05
CA LEU A 398 -3.27 1.75 -16.77
C LEU A 398 -3.22 3.27 -16.56
N LEU A 399 -3.74 3.73 -15.42
CA LEU A 399 -3.66 5.10 -14.91
C LEU A 399 -3.45 5.04 -13.39
N HIS A 400 -3.08 6.16 -12.77
CA HIS A 400 -2.85 6.28 -11.34
C HIS A 400 -3.69 7.42 -10.76
N ASP A 401 -4.63 7.12 -9.87
CA ASP A 401 -5.53 8.14 -9.28
C ASP A 401 -4.89 8.92 -8.13
N THR A 402 -3.63 8.64 -7.82
CA THR A 402 -2.76 9.41 -6.94
C THR A 402 -2.12 10.61 -7.65
N ASN A 403 -2.00 10.57 -8.99
CA ASN A 403 -1.36 11.64 -9.77
C ASN A 403 -2.35 12.79 -10.07
N PRO A 404 -2.05 14.05 -9.68
CA PRO A 404 -2.91 15.19 -10.00
C PRO A 404 -3.06 15.42 -11.51
N ALA A 405 -2.01 15.19 -12.31
CA ALA A 405 -2.07 15.36 -13.75
C ALA A 405 -3.01 14.34 -14.42
N THR A 406 -3.07 13.12 -13.89
CA THR A 406 -4.05 12.11 -14.30
C THR A 406 -5.46 12.57 -14.01
N ALA A 407 -5.72 13.10 -12.81
CA ALA A 407 -7.04 13.66 -12.46
C ALA A 407 -7.47 14.76 -13.43
N ASP A 408 -6.54 15.63 -13.84
CA ASP A 408 -6.81 16.70 -14.82
C ASP A 408 -6.95 16.20 -16.27
N ALA A 409 -6.40 15.02 -16.60
CA ALA A 409 -6.51 14.41 -17.92
C ALA A 409 -7.84 13.69 -18.16
N ILE A 410 -8.52 13.24 -17.10
CA ILE A 410 -9.73 12.40 -17.20
C ILE A 410 -10.84 13.05 -18.05
N PRO A 411 -11.18 14.34 -17.90
CA PRO A 411 -12.23 14.94 -18.73
C PRO A 411 -11.95 14.83 -20.23
N ALA A 412 -10.69 15.07 -20.65
CA ALA A 412 -10.26 14.98 -22.04
C ALA A 412 -10.24 13.52 -22.55
N ILE A 413 -9.80 12.58 -21.70
CA ILE A 413 -9.82 11.14 -22.01
C ILE A 413 -11.26 10.67 -22.25
N VAL A 414 -12.18 10.97 -21.32
CA VAL A 414 -13.59 10.57 -21.41
C VAL A 414 -14.23 11.15 -22.67
N ALA A 415 -14.06 12.46 -22.92
CA ALA A 415 -14.61 13.11 -24.10
C ALA A 415 -14.04 12.53 -25.41
N GLY A 416 -12.73 12.30 -25.47
CA GLY A 416 -12.06 11.74 -26.65
C GLY A 416 -12.44 10.29 -26.95
N LEU A 417 -12.66 9.47 -25.90
CA LEU A 417 -13.15 8.11 -26.04
C LEU A 417 -14.60 8.08 -26.54
N ALA A 418 -15.47 8.92 -25.97
CA ALA A 418 -16.85 9.06 -26.39
C ALA A 418 -16.97 9.51 -27.86
N ALA A 419 -16.17 10.52 -28.27
CA ALA A 419 -16.13 11.00 -29.65
C ALA A 419 -15.70 9.92 -30.67
N ARG A 420 -14.97 8.90 -30.21
CA ARG A 420 -14.53 7.75 -31.01
C ARG A 420 -15.47 6.54 -30.89
N GLY A 421 -16.61 6.69 -30.23
CA GLY A 421 -17.61 5.63 -30.08
C GLY A 421 -17.25 4.54 -29.08
N PHE A 422 -16.30 4.80 -28.16
CA PHE A 422 -16.00 3.86 -27.09
C PHE A 422 -17.02 3.93 -25.96
N THR A 423 -17.34 2.78 -25.38
CA THR A 423 -18.12 2.67 -24.14
C THR A 423 -17.19 2.33 -22.98
N LEU A 424 -17.22 3.13 -21.93
CA LEU A 424 -16.47 2.90 -20.69
C LEU A 424 -17.13 1.82 -19.83
N VAL A 425 -16.35 0.83 -19.44
CA VAL A 425 -16.82 -0.33 -18.65
C VAL A 425 -15.82 -0.69 -17.55
N THR A 426 -16.25 -1.46 -16.55
CA THR A 426 -15.32 -2.08 -15.60
C THR A 426 -14.60 -3.27 -16.24
N VAL A 427 -13.49 -3.73 -15.65
CA VAL A 427 -12.77 -4.91 -16.14
C VAL A 427 -13.68 -6.15 -16.18
N PRO A 428 -14.47 -6.51 -15.13
CA PRO A 428 -15.39 -7.63 -15.23
C PRO A 428 -16.39 -7.53 -16.39
N GLU A 429 -16.88 -6.33 -16.70
CA GLU A 429 -17.82 -6.12 -17.79
C GLU A 429 -17.19 -6.23 -19.17
N LEU A 430 -15.91 -5.87 -19.30
CA LEU A 430 -15.15 -6.02 -20.53
C LEU A 430 -15.09 -7.49 -20.99
N TYR A 431 -15.05 -8.44 -20.05
CA TYR A 431 -15.04 -9.88 -20.32
C TYR A 431 -16.45 -10.51 -20.34
N GLY A 432 -17.46 -9.78 -19.87
CA GLY A 432 -18.86 -10.22 -19.89
C GLY A 432 -19.11 -11.48 -19.05
N PRO A 433 -20.03 -12.38 -19.46
CA PRO A 433 -20.32 -13.61 -18.71
C PRO A 433 -19.19 -14.64 -18.75
N GLY A 434 -18.16 -14.44 -19.59
CA GLY A 434 -16.92 -15.22 -19.52
C GLY A 434 -16.19 -14.86 -18.23
N GLN A 435 -16.32 -15.71 -17.20
CA GLN A 435 -15.71 -15.45 -15.91
C GLN A 435 -14.18 -15.35 -16.05
N LEU A 436 -13.63 -14.28 -15.49
CA LEU A 436 -12.21 -14.17 -15.19
C LEU A 436 -11.86 -15.28 -14.20
N ALA A 437 -10.97 -16.19 -14.60
CA ALA A 437 -10.64 -17.37 -13.83
C ALA A 437 -9.54 -17.06 -12.79
N PRO A 438 -9.67 -17.50 -11.54
CA PRO A 438 -8.63 -17.31 -10.52
C PRO A 438 -7.26 -17.87 -10.93
N GLY A 439 -6.21 -17.09 -10.68
CA GLY A 439 -4.83 -17.43 -11.05
C GLY A 439 -4.50 -17.33 -12.54
N HIS A 440 -5.44 -16.89 -13.40
CA HIS A 440 -5.16 -16.57 -14.79
C HIS A 440 -4.84 -15.08 -14.97
N THR A 441 -3.99 -14.78 -15.96
CA THR A 441 -3.56 -13.42 -16.28
C THR A 441 -4.28 -12.89 -17.52
N TYR A 442 -4.67 -11.62 -17.46
CA TYR A 442 -5.49 -10.93 -18.46
C TYR A 442 -4.94 -9.52 -18.72
N ASP A 443 -4.74 -9.10 -19.97
CA ASP A 443 -4.13 -7.81 -20.33
C ASP A 443 -4.98 -6.94 -21.27
N ALA A 444 -5.91 -7.56 -22.02
CA ALA A 444 -6.91 -6.91 -22.86
C ALA A 444 -8.12 -7.85 -23.06
N GLY A 445 -9.31 -7.30 -23.30
CA GLY A 445 -10.51 -8.14 -23.50
C GLY A 445 -10.50 -8.92 -24.81
N GLY A 446 -10.69 -10.24 -24.72
CA GLY A 446 -10.80 -11.17 -25.84
C GLY A 446 -11.04 -12.61 -25.35
N THR A 447 -11.75 -13.42 -26.14
CA THR A 447 -12.02 -14.84 -25.83
C THR A 447 -10.73 -15.67 -25.92
N ALA A 448 -10.45 -16.44 -24.88
CA ALA A 448 -9.35 -17.41 -24.71
C ALA A 448 -8.07 -16.90 -24.05
N ALA A 449 -7.74 -17.60 -22.97
CA ALA A 449 -6.53 -17.55 -22.16
C ALA A 449 -5.25 -17.24 -22.95
N VAL A 450 -4.53 -16.21 -22.53
CA VAL A 450 -3.10 -16.07 -22.85
C VAL A 450 -2.31 -16.37 -21.59
N SER A 451 -2.07 -17.66 -21.34
CA SER A 451 -0.93 -18.09 -20.54
C SER A 451 0.31 -17.97 -21.41
N ARG A 452 1.04 -16.85 -21.33
CA ARG A 452 2.45 -16.79 -21.71
C ARG A 452 3.19 -15.86 -20.75
N ARG A 453 3.90 -16.50 -19.82
CA ARG A 453 5.00 -16.03 -18.96
C ARG A 453 5.30 -14.51 -19.07
N GLY A 454 5.08 -13.81 -17.95
CA GLY A 454 5.26 -12.38 -17.70
C GLY A 454 6.56 -11.73 -18.18
N HIS A 455 6.74 -11.63 -19.49
CA HIS A 455 7.72 -10.75 -20.11
C HIS A 455 7.07 -9.96 -21.25
N PRO A 456 7.23 -8.63 -21.29
CA PRO A 456 7.11 -7.90 -22.53
C PRO A 456 8.32 -8.26 -23.41
N LEU A 457 8.09 -8.77 -24.62
CA LEU A 457 9.11 -8.90 -25.67
C LEU A 457 8.51 -8.41 -27.00
N PRO A 458 9.33 -7.83 -27.89
CA PRO A 458 10.12 -6.58 -27.81
C PRO A 458 9.27 -5.30 -27.90
#